data_AF-A0A3A5UY85-F1
#
_entry.id   AF-A0A3A5UY85-F1
#
_cell.length_a   1.000
_cell.length_b   1.000
_cell.length_c   1.000
_cell.angle_alpha   90.00
_cell.angle_beta   90.00
_cell.angle_gamma   90.00
#
_symmetry.space_group_name_H-M   'P 1'
#
loop_
_entity.id
_entity.type
_entity.pdbx_description
1 polymer ?
#
loop_
_entity_poly.entity_id
_entity_poly.type
_entity_poly.pdbx_seq_one_letter_code
_entity_poly.pdbx_strand_id
1 'polypeptide(L)'
;MHGHKLKMVFPMKDLMKEEVSGLGKKTQSRNLIFLYSEVRLLDKEVIKKYKILIQDVENYVLKKNGRRKATRKHWTPEDREKWKLRYPECPLCHESYDESNPITKEHITPLFLGGPERDCNVIAICHKCNKSRDNVMKKLLATTDIAQIRERWPAIKPAVDNFVIWCHITLYDYDNLDQVKDLNHAFKNERNIDLAVKNKNNFLINNSKSFFYSVLDSLRNITSKKDMPLNSGSDIKLDSVSSIIPAEKTNTSSINDNTIIRPDVIFDLNNWVLENWKNKSDYNKMKTQILRHEKDNGGNRKLRTILKDDFDIPKSWSVKKISSYFEDLKTKIQSSTVKTPINTVQEKEPNVIPSRDELKVILAKNITKRIGANTYKDGFKISQIAYIFKQSKEKYEVSWNKFFTHLGVKYEENVETTCKKLLLELDLTIEESLDKNGDQKYLFSESN
;
A
#
# COMPACT_ATOMS: atom_id res chain seq x y z
N MET A 1 48.32 75.77 -0.82
CA MET A 1 48.14 75.71 -2.29
C MET A 1 47.20 74.55 -2.59
N HIS A 2 46.14 74.86 -3.36
CA HIS A 2 45.27 74.04 -4.24
C HIS A 2 45.54 72.52 -4.26
N GLY A 3 44.57 71.60 -4.25
CA GLY A 3 43.13 71.55 -4.53
C GLY A 3 42.78 70.04 -4.61
N HIS A 4 41.56 69.52 -4.67
CA HIS A 4 40.22 70.03 -4.86
C HIS A 4 39.25 69.03 -4.18
N LYS A 5 38.23 69.57 -3.50
CA LYS A 5 37.01 68.86 -3.10
C LYS A 5 36.07 68.74 -4.31
N LEU A 6 35.41 67.59 -4.46
CA LEU A 6 34.16 67.47 -5.21
C LEU A 6 33.15 66.69 -4.36
N LYS A 7 32.21 67.45 -3.80
CA LYS A 7 30.87 66.98 -3.43
C LYS A 7 30.05 66.87 -4.71
N MET A 8 29.12 65.93 -4.80
CA MET A 8 27.70 66.17 -5.11
C MET A 8 26.92 64.84 -5.06
N VAL A 9 25.95 64.71 -4.14
CA VAL A 9 24.50 64.95 -4.33
C VAL A 9 23.81 63.79 -5.06
N PHE A 10 23.01 63.03 -4.30
CA PHE A 10 21.94 62.19 -4.82
C PHE A 10 20.81 63.07 -5.39
N PRO A 11 20.08 62.57 -6.39
CA PRO A 11 18.68 62.29 -6.10
C PRO A 11 18.21 60.92 -6.59
N MET A 12 17.33 60.33 -5.78
CA MET A 12 16.34 59.33 -6.18
C MET A 12 15.56 59.81 -7.41
N LYS A 13 15.43 58.95 -8.42
CA LYS A 13 14.16 58.44 -8.95
C LYS A 13 14.46 57.48 -10.11
N ASP A 14 13.61 56.45 -10.21
CA ASP A 14 13.44 55.55 -11.34
C ASP A 14 14.51 54.46 -11.56
N LEU A 15 14.37 53.36 -10.81
CA LEU A 15 14.53 51.99 -11.30
C LEU A 15 13.99 51.01 -10.23
N MET A 16 12.70 51.14 -9.93
CA MET A 16 11.90 50.03 -9.42
C MET A 16 11.11 49.45 -10.58
N LYS A 17 11.60 48.32 -11.12
CA LYS A 17 10.77 47.22 -11.64
C LYS A 17 11.70 46.06 -12.02
N GLU A 18 11.29 44.88 -11.57
CA GLU A 18 11.77 43.56 -11.95
C GLU A 18 13.11 43.10 -11.35
N GLU A 19 13.03 42.44 -10.19
CA GLU A 19 13.48 41.04 -10.04
C GLU A 19 13.20 40.54 -8.60
N VAL A 20 11.93 40.21 -8.33
CA VAL A 20 11.56 39.35 -7.18
C VAL A 20 10.67 38.22 -7.70
N SER A 21 11.27 37.23 -8.36
CA SER A 21 10.59 35.98 -8.72
C SER A 21 11.51 34.75 -8.74
N GLY A 22 12.69 34.81 -8.11
CA GLY A 22 13.72 33.75 -8.19
C GLY A 22 13.96 32.91 -6.92
N LEU A 23 13.36 33.25 -5.77
CA LEU A 23 13.73 32.63 -4.47
C LEU A 23 12.77 31.53 -3.98
N GLY A 24 11.68 31.23 -4.69
CA GLY A 24 10.68 30.24 -4.24
C GLY A 24 10.98 28.77 -4.55
N LYS A 25 11.91 28.46 -5.48
CA LYS A 25 12.15 27.08 -5.96
C LYS A 25 13.40 26.41 -5.40
N LYS A 26 14.39 27.17 -4.92
CA LYS A 26 15.69 26.65 -4.46
C LYS A 26 15.64 25.93 -3.09
N THR A 27 14.65 26.23 -2.25
CA THR A 27 14.48 25.60 -0.94
C THR A 27 13.72 24.26 -1.01
N GLN A 28 13.04 23.99 -2.13
CA GLN A 28 12.18 22.82 -2.27
C GLN A 28 12.96 21.55 -2.67
N SER A 29 14.03 21.69 -3.46
CA SER A 29 14.90 20.56 -3.87
C SER A 29 15.79 20.05 -2.73
N ARG A 30 16.30 20.94 -1.87
CA ARG A 30 17.10 20.58 -0.68
C ARG A 30 16.30 19.74 0.33
N ASN A 31 15.01 20.03 0.52
CA ASN A 31 14.15 19.26 1.43
C ASN A 31 13.73 17.88 0.88
N LEU A 32 13.75 17.69 -0.44
CA LEU A 32 13.32 16.43 -1.06
C LEU A 32 14.35 15.30 -0.92
N ILE A 33 15.65 15.64 -0.94
CA ILE A 33 16.74 14.68 -0.80
C ILE A 33 16.88 14.18 0.64
N PHE A 34 16.60 15.06 1.62
CA PHE A 34 16.66 14.72 3.04
C PHE A 34 15.58 13.69 3.45
N LEU A 35 14.39 13.77 2.84
CA LEU A 35 13.28 12.88 3.19
C LEU A 35 13.51 11.41 2.79
N TYR A 36 14.29 11.09 1.74
CA TYR A 36 14.47 9.69 1.32
C TYR A 36 15.52 8.93 2.15
N SER A 37 16.53 9.62 2.71
CA SER A 37 17.51 9.01 3.62
C SER A 37 16.98 8.81 5.04
N GLU A 38 15.97 9.60 5.45
CA GLU A 38 15.41 9.58 6.80
C GLU A 38 14.05 8.87 6.91
N VAL A 39 13.55 8.25 5.84
CA VAL A 39 12.33 7.42 5.97
C VAL A 39 12.61 6.29 6.95
N ARG A 40 12.16 6.46 8.21
CA ARG A 40 12.26 5.44 9.23
C ARG A 40 11.54 4.19 8.72
N LEU A 41 12.22 3.05 8.82
CA LEU A 41 11.61 1.78 8.50
C LEU A 41 10.54 1.49 9.57
N LEU A 42 9.33 1.19 9.11
CA LEU A 42 8.25 0.75 9.98
C LEU A 42 8.63 -0.55 10.67
N ASP A 43 8.18 -0.73 11.91
CA ASP A 43 8.34 -1.99 12.61
C ASP A 43 7.68 -3.14 11.83
N LYS A 44 8.30 -4.32 11.90
CA LYS A 44 7.86 -5.50 11.14
C LYS A 44 6.41 -5.88 11.45
N GLU A 45 5.98 -5.72 12.70
CA GLU A 45 4.59 -6.02 13.11
C GLU A 45 3.59 -5.04 12.50
N VAL A 46 3.95 -3.75 12.37
CA VAL A 46 3.13 -2.75 11.68
C VAL A 46 3.02 -3.09 10.20
N ILE A 47 4.15 -3.40 9.55
CA ILE A 47 4.16 -3.83 8.14
C ILE A 47 3.29 -5.07 7.95
N LYS A 48 3.37 -6.05 8.85
CA LYS A 48 2.56 -7.27 8.83
C LYS A 48 1.08 -6.96 8.98
N LYS A 49 0.70 -6.08 9.91
CA LYS A 49 -0.68 -5.62 10.11
C LYS A 49 -1.25 -4.97 8.84
N TYR A 50 -0.46 -4.16 8.14
CA TYR A 50 -0.87 -3.45 6.92
C TYR A 50 -0.50 -4.18 5.61
N LYS A 51 -0.07 -5.45 5.67
CA LYS A 51 0.43 -6.20 4.50
C LYS A 51 -0.54 -6.23 3.33
N ILE A 52 -1.84 -6.44 3.60
CA ILE A 52 -2.88 -6.51 2.56
C ILE A 52 -2.99 -5.17 1.83
N LEU A 53 -3.03 -4.07 2.59
CA LEU A 53 -3.10 -2.70 2.06
C LEU A 53 -1.88 -2.38 1.18
N ILE A 54 -0.67 -2.67 1.66
CA ILE A 54 0.58 -2.49 0.91
C ILE A 54 0.53 -3.29 -0.40
N GLN A 55 0.12 -4.56 -0.32
CA GLN A 55 0.03 -5.44 -1.49
C GLN A 55 -0.98 -4.92 -2.51
N ASP A 56 -2.12 -4.39 -2.07
CA ASP A 56 -3.14 -3.82 -2.95
C ASP A 56 -2.63 -2.58 -3.70
N VAL A 57 -1.92 -1.69 -3.00
CA VAL A 57 -1.29 -0.51 -3.60
C VAL A 57 -0.22 -0.94 -4.60
N GLU A 58 0.66 -1.87 -4.23
CA GLU A 58 1.69 -2.39 -5.11
C GLU A 58 1.08 -3.03 -6.38
N ASN A 59 0.05 -3.87 -6.21
CA ASN A 59 -0.63 -4.52 -7.33
C ASN A 59 -1.25 -3.50 -8.29
N TYR A 60 -1.78 -2.39 -7.77
CA TYR A 60 -2.31 -1.30 -8.58
C TYR A 60 -1.20 -0.51 -9.29
N VAL A 61 -0.15 -0.12 -8.57
CA VAL A 61 1.00 0.61 -9.12
C VAL A 61 1.62 -0.21 -10.24
N LEU A 62 1.88 -1.51 -10.02
CA LEU A 62 2.48 -2.41 -11.01
C LEU A 62 1.50 -2.95 -12.06
N LYS A 63 0.25 -2.49 -12.07
CA LYS A 63 -0.82 -2.96 -12.98
C LYS A 63 -1.07 -4.48 -12.96
N LYS A 64 -0.66 -5.20 -11.91
CA LYS A 64 -0.82 -6.66 -11.77
C LYS A 64 -2.28 -7.09 -11.91
N ASN A 65 -3.22 -6.28 -11.43
CA ASN A 65 -4.64 -6.62 -11.37
C ASN A 65 -5.48 -5.94 -12.48
N GLY A 66 -4.84 -5.24 -13.43
CA GLY A 66 -5.55 -4.50 -14.49
C GLY A 66 -6.50 -3.39 -14.02
N ARG A 67 -6.49 -3.06 -12.72
CA ARG A 67 -7.39 -2.06 -12.12
C ARG A 67 -7.11 -0.68 -12.71
N ARG A 68 -8.17 0.02 -13.12
CA ARG A 68 -8.11 1.42 -13.54
C ARG A 68 -8.27 2.35 -12.33
N LYS A 69 -7.74 3.57 -12.42
CA LYS A 69 -7.99 4.63 -11.43
C LYS A 69 -9.50 4.81 -11.28
N ALA A 70 -10.00 4.79 -10.05
CA ALA A 70 -11.41 5.04 -9.81
C ALA A 70 -11.75 6.51 -10.13
N THR A 71 -12.94 6.74 -10.70
CA THR A 71 -13.46 8.08 -10.96
C THR A 71 -13.95 8.70 -9.66
N ARG A 72 -13.39 9.84 -9.27
CA ARG A 72 -13.81 10.61 -8.09
C ARG A 72 -15.25 11.08 -8.29
N LYS A 73 -16.14 10.77 -7.35
CA LYS A 73 -17.50 11.32 -7.31
C LYS A 73 -17.53 12.54 -6.40
N HIS A 74 -18.10 13.63 -6.87
CA HIS A 74 -18.35 14.81 -6.04
C HIS A 74 -19.53 14.53 -5.09
N TRP A 75 -19.45 15.05 -3.86
CA TRP A 75 -20.59 15.06 -2.95
C TRP A 75 -21.54 16.19 -3.29
N THR A 76 -22.83 15.89 -3.30
CA THR A 76 -23.88 16.92 -3.32
C THR A 76 -23.94 17.64 -1.95
N PRO A 77 -24.64 18.77 -1.84
CA PRO A 77 -24.92 19.38 -0.54
C PRO A 77 -25.61 18.41 0.44
N GLU A 78 -26.56 17.61 -0.02
CA GLU A 78 -27.28 16.63 0.79
C GLU A 78 -26.35 15.50 1.29
N ASP A 79 -25.40 15.07 0.47
CA ASP A 79 -24.37 14.12 0.90
C ASP A 79 -23.53 14.70 2.04
N ARG A 80 -23.13 15.98 1.94
CA ARG A 80 -22.33 16.65 2.98
C ARG A 80 -23.08 16.71 4.30
N GLU A 81 -24.38 17.06 4.28
CA GLU A 81 -25.20 17.08 5.49
C GLU A 81 -25.35 15.68 6.12
N LYS A 82 -25.57 14.64 5.31
CA LYS A 82 -25.56 13.25 5.81
C LYS A 82 -24.23 12.86 6.46
N TRP A 83 -23.10 13.31 5.91
CA TRP A 83 -21.78 13.05 6.48
C TRP A 83 -21.54 13.83 7.77
N LYS A 84 -21.95 15.10 7.86
CA LYS A 84 -21.92 15.89 9.10
C LYS A 84 -22.75 15.25 10.21
N LEU A 85 -23.91 14.66 9.89
CA LEU A 85 -24.72 13.95 10.88
C LEU A 85 -24.04 12.68 11.42
N ARG A 86 -23.30 11.96 10.57
CA ARG A 86 -22.57 10.74 10.97
C ARG A 86 -21.29 11.05 11.73
N TYR A 87 -20.60 12.11 11.32
CA TYR A 87 -19.34 12.57 11.88
C TYR A 87 -19.48 14.08 12.05
N PRO A 88 -19.88 14.58 13.23
CA PRO A 88 -20.10 16.01 13.45
C PRO A 88 -18.81 16.83 13.46
N GLU A 89 -17.68 16.17 13.66
CA GLU A 89 -16.36 16.78 13.76
C GLU A 89 -15.36 16.13 12.80
N CYS A 90 -14.29 16.85 12.49
CA CYS A 90 -13.16 16.33 11.73
C CYS A 90 -12.39 15.28 12.55
N PRO A 91 -12.22 14.04 12.08
CA PRO A 91 -11.56 12.97 12.85
C PRO A 91 -10.05 13.22 13.07
N LEU A 92 -9.45 14.21 12.39
CA LEU A 92 -8.04 14.57 12.57
C LEU A 92 -7.84 15.71 13.57
N CYS A 93 -8.66 16.76 13.51
CA CYS A 93 -8.46 17.96 14.34
C CYS A 93 -9.52 18.15 15.43
N HIS A 94 -10.61 17.37 15.38
CA HIS A 94 -11.80 17.44 16.24
C HIS A 94 -12.45 18.84 16.26
N GLU A 95 -12.35 19.55 15.13
CA GLU A 95 -13.09 20.80 14.93
C GLU A 95 -14.41 20.46 14.21
N SER A 96 -15.49 21.14 14.61
CA SER A 96 -16.80 21.05 13.95
C SER A 96 -16.72 21.54 12.50
N TYR A 97 -17.67 21.09 11.69
CA TYR A 97 -17.82 21.55 10.31
C TYR A 97 -18.72 22.79 10.23
N ASP A 98 -18.16 23.90 9.80
CA ASP A 98 -18.87 25.16 9.57
C ASP A 98 -18.37 25.86 8.30
N GLU A 99 -18.81 27.09 8.05
CA GLU A 99 -18.37 27.88 6.88
C GLU A 99 -16.86 28.19 6.87
N SER A 100 -16.26 28.33 8.06
CA SER A 100 -14.82 28.57 8.23
C SER A 100 -13.98 27.30 8.17
N ASN A 101 -14.61 26.14 8.35
CA ASN A 101 -14.01 24.81 8.37
C ASN A 101 -14.82 23.79 7.55
N PRO A 102 -14.97 24.00 6.23
CA PRO A 102 -15.90 23.22 5.42
C PRO A 102 -15.49 21.75 5.36
N ILE A 103 -16.49 20.87 5.44
CA ILE A 103 -16.34 19.43 5.23
C ILE A 103 -15.89 19.13 3.80
N THR A 104 -14.97 18.18 3.63
CA THR A 104 -14.50 17.70 2.34
C THR A 104 -14.57 16.18 2.26
N LYS A 105 -14.75 15.69 1.02
CA LYS A 105 -14.64 14.27 0.71
C LYS A 105 -13.18 13.92 0.50
N GLU A 106 -12.65 13.04 1.33
CA GLU A 106 -11.29 12.53 1.17
C GLU A 106 -11.25 11.01 1.06
N HIS A 107 -10.16 10.49 0.49
CA HIS A 107 -9.90 9.08 0.40
C HIS A 107 -8.81 8.66 1.40
N ILE A 108 -9.06 7.61 2.18
CA ILE A 108 -8.09 7.13 3.17
C ILE A 108 -6.84 6.63 2.42
N THR A 109 -7.00 5.75 1.44
CA THR A 109 -5.98 5.47 0.43
C THR A 109 -6.26 6.33 -0.80
N PRO A 110 -5.32 7.17 -1.27
CA PRO A 110 -5.56 8.03 -2.43
C PRO A 110 -5.94 7.25 -3.69
N LEU A 111 -6.87 7.81 -4.48
CA LEU A 111 -7.32 7.19 -5.72
C LEU A 111 -6.19 6.95 -6.73
N PHE A 112 -5.20 7.84 -6.81
CA PHE A 112 -4.08 7.67 -7.73
C PHE A 112 -3.11 6.57 -7.29
N LEU A 113 -3.17 6.11 -6.04
CA LEU A 113 -2.46 4.94 -5.51
C LEU A 113 -3.34 3.68 -5.48
N GLY A 114 -4.52 3.72 -6.09
CA GLY A 114 -5.39 2.55 -6.23
C GLY A 114 -6.47 2.42 -5.16
N GLY A 115 -6.64 3.42 -4.29
CA GLY A 115 -7.76 3.47 -3.37
C GLY A 115 -9.10 3.43 -4.12
N PRO A 116 -10.10 2.65 -3.66
CA PRO A 116 -11.39 2.58 -4.32
C PRO A 116 -12.28 3.79 -4.00
N GLU A 117 -13.19 4.12 -4.91
CA GLU A 117 -14.28 5.07 -4.68
C GLU A 117 -15.46 4.35 -3.99
N ARG A 118 -15.31 4.05 -2.69
CA ARG A 118 -16.31 3.32 -1.86
C ARG A 118 -16.31 3.84 -0.43
N ASP A 119 -17.42 3.64 0.28
CA ASP A 119 -17.61 4.13 1.65
C ASP A 119 -16.50 3.68 2.62
N CYS A 120 -15.93 2.48 2.46
CA CYS A 120 -14.82 2.01 3.29
C CYS A 120 -13.49 2.76 3.07
N ASN A 121 -13.37 3.51 1.97
CA ASN A 121 -12.19 4.30 1.65
C ASN A 121 -12.50 5.80 1.60
N VAL A 122 -13.76 6.20 1.76
CA VAL A 122 -14.21 7.59 1.73
C VAL A 122 -14.42 8.07 3.17
N ILE A 123 -13.84 9.22 3.50
CA ILE A 123 -13.95 9.83 4.81
C ILE A 123 -14.27 11.32 4.71
N ALA A 124 -15.03 11.82 5.69
CA ALA A 124 -15.23 13.23 5.92
C ALA A 124 -14.08 13.80 6.76
N ILE A 125 -13.36 14.78 6.20
CA ILE A 125 -12.39 15.59 6.95
C ILE A 125 -12.54 17.05 6.58
N CYS A 126 -12.10 17.96 7.44
CA CYS A 126 -12.19 19.38 7.14
C CYS A 126 -11.18 19.79 6.06
N HIS A 127 -11.51 20.84 5.31
CA HIS A 127 -10.68 21.36 4.22
C HIS A 127 -9.24 21.66 4.65
N LYS A 128 -9.04 22.24 5.85
CA LYS A 128 -7.71 22.56 6.37
C LYS A 128 -6.86 21.29 6.55
N CYS A 129 -7.40 20.26 7.20
CA CYS A 129 -6.69 19.00 7.39
C CYS A 129 -6.46 18.27 6.06
N ASN A 130 -7.42 18.30 5.14
CA ASN A 130 -7.25 17.71 3.82
C ASN A 130 -6.09 18.35 3.06
N LYS A 131 -6.08 19.69 2.99
CA LYS A 131 -5.02 20.46 2.34
C LYS A 131 -3.64 20.17 2.96
N SER A 132 -3.53 20.13 4.28
CA SER A 132 -2.27 19.80 4.97
C SER A 132 -1.80 18.38 4.68
N ARG A 133 -2.72 17.40 4.64
CA ARG A 133 -2.41 16.01 4.28
C ARG A 133 -1.94 15.88 2.82
N ASP A 134 -2.58 16.59 1.90
CA ASP A 134 -2.15 16.70 0.50
C ASP A 134 -0.76 17.32 0.36
N ASN A 135 -0.44 18.32 1.18
CA ASN A 135 0.89 18.94 1.18
C ASN A 135 1.97 17.97 1.68
N VAL A 136 1.70 17.22 2.76
CA VAL A 136 2.60 16.16 3.25
C VAL A 136 2.85 15.12 2.16
N MET A 137 1.78 14.67 1.50
CA MET A 137 1.86 13.72 0.39
C MET A 137 2.76 14.23 -0.74
N LYS A 138 2.51 15.47 -1.21
CA LYS A 138 3.27 16.07 -2.31
C LYS A 138 4.74 16.24 -1.97
N LYS A 139 5.06 16.62 -0.73
CA LYS A 139 6.46 16.72 -0.25
C LYS A 139 7.16 15.35 -0.24
N LEU A 140 6.47 14.31 0.24
CA LEU A 140 7.04 12.97 0.37
C LEU A 140 7.19 12.26 -0.99
N LEU A 141 6.14 12.26 -1.79
CA LEU A 141 6.09 11.50 -3.05
C LEU A 141 6.64 12.29 -4.25
N ALA A 142 6.77 13.62 -4.13
CA ALA A 142 7.13 14.56 -5.20
C ALA A 142 6.13 14.66 -6.35
N THR A 143 5.17 13.74 -6.45
CA THR A 143 4.24 13.63 -7.56
C THR A 143 2.95 12.94 -7.13
N THR A 144 1.86 13.29 -7.81
CA THR A 144 0.58 12.59 -7.73
C THR A 144 0.25 11.87 -9.05
N ASP A 145 1.21 11.84 -9.98
CA ASP A 145 1.10 11.11 -11.23
C ASP A 145 1.58 9.66 -11.05
N ILE A 146 0.66 8.72 -11.24
CA ILE A 146 0.94 7.29 -11.14
C ILE A 146 1.99 6.81 -12.15
N ALA A 147 2.13 7.47 -13.31
CA ALA A 147 3.17 7.12 -14.27
C ALA A 147 4.58 7.38 -13.70
N GLN A 148 4.77 8.52 -13.03
CA GLN A 148 6.03 8.86 -12.39
C GLN A 148 6.31 7.98 -11.15
N ILE A 149 5.28 7.61 -10.38
CA ILE A 149 5.44 6.64 -9.28
C ILE A 149 5.92 5.29 -9.83
N ARG A 150 5.39 4.83 -10.96
CA ARG A 150 5.80 3.58 -11.63
C ARG A 150 7.24 3.63 -12.12
N GLU A 151 7.64 4.73 -12.76
CA GLU A 151 9.03 4.92 -13.23
C GLU A 151 10.04 4.85 -12.08
N ARG A 152 9.67 5.36 -10.91
CA ARG A 152 10.51 5.37 -9.70
C ARG A 152 10.39 4.09 -8.86
N TRP A 153 9.63 3.10 -9.30
CA TRP A 153 9.51 1.82 -8.61
C TRP A 153 10.74 0.93 -8.87
N PRO A 154 11.25 0.15 -7.89
CA PRO A 154 10.80 0.01 -6.49
C PRO A 154 11.38 1.05 -5.52
N ALA A 155 12.19 2.01 -5.97
CA ALA A 155 12.88 2.95 -5.08
C ALA A 155 11.92 3.81 -4.25
N ILE A 156 10.78 4.20 -4.81
CA ILE A 156 9.75 4.99 -4.11
C ILE A 156 8.85 4.16 -3.18
N LYS A 157 8.94 2.82 -3.22
CA LYS A 157 8.03 1.92 -2.47
C LYS A 157 7.99 2.24 -0.97
N PRO A 158 9.11 2.40 -0.25
CA PRO A 158 9.06 2.70 1.18
C PRO A 158 8.33 4.00 1.51
N ALA A 159 8.45 5.03 0.66
CA ALA A 159 7.74 6.30 0.84
C ALA A 159 6.23 6.15 0.58
N VAL A 160 5.84 5.38 -0.44
CA VAL A 160 4.44 5.07 -0.73
C VAL A 160 3.82 4.25 0.41
N ASP A 161 4.51 3.21 0.88
CA ASP A 161 4.05 2.36 1.98
C ASP A 161 3.85 3.19 3.25
N ASN A 162 4.84 3.99 3.64
CA ASN A 162 4.75 4.87 4.80
C ASN A 162 3.61 5.86 4.70
N PHE A 163 3.43 6.50 3.54
CA PHE A 163 2.34 7.43 3.33
C PHE A 163 0.98 6.78 3.52
N VAL A 164 0.76 5.64 2.86
CA VAL A 164 -0.53 4.95 2.89
C VAL A 164 -0.81 4.41 4.29
N ILE A 165 0.19 3.87 4.99
CA ILE A 165 0.04 3.41 6.37
C ILE A 165 -0.27 4.57 7.31
N TRP A 166 0.44 5.69 7.19
CA TRP A 166 0.16 6.91 7.97
C TRP A 166 -1.28 7.40 7.81
N CYS A 167 -1.83 7.34 6.60
CA CYS A 167 -3.22 7.71 6.34
C CYS A 167 -4.22 6.84 7.12
N HIS A 168 -3.92 5.55 7.32
CA HIS A 168 -4.77 4.64 8.10
C HIS A 168 -4.52 4.79 9.61
N ILE A 169 -3.25 4.92 10.02
CA ILE A 169 -2.86 5.05 11.43
C ILE A 169 -3.50 6.28 12.08
N THR A 170 -3.47 7.42 11.40
CA THR A 170 -4.02 8.69 11.91
C THR A 170 -5.54 8.70 12.08
N LEU A 171 -6.24 7.68 11.57
CA LEU A 171 -7.69 7.56 11.64
C LEU A 171 -8.16 6.40 12.52
N TYR A 172 -7.42 5.29 12.55
CA TYR A 172 -7.91 4.03 13.13
C TYR A 172 -6.95 3.30 14.07
N ASP A 173 -5.67 3.68 14.13
CA ASP A 173 -4.65 2.87 14.79
C ASP A 173 -3.67 3.75 15.59
N TYR A 174 -4.24 4.48 16.55
CA TYR A 174 -3.49 5.47 17.33
C TYR A 174 -2.34 4.89 18.15
N ASP A 175 -2.41 3.60 18.51
CA ASP A 175 -1.36 2.87 19.23
C ASP A 175 -0.05 2.80 18.44
N ASN A 176 -0.10 3.00 17.11
CA ASN A 176 1.06 2.97 16.22
C ASN A 176 1.43 4.37 15.68
N LEU A 177 0.95 5.46 16.29
CA LEU A 177 1.26 6.83 15.85
C LEU A 177 2.76 7.17 15.89
N ASP A 178 3.50 6.58 16.82
CA ASP A 178 4.94 6.78 17.00
C ASP A 178 5.77 6.21 15.83
N GLN A 179 5.25 5.18 15.16
CA GLN A 179 5.83 4.54 13.97
C GLN A 179 5.87 5.48 12.77
N VAL A 180 4.94 6.45 12.73
CA VAL A 180 4.79 7.44 11.66
C VAL A 180 5.00 8.87 12.17
N LYS A 181 5.80 9.03 13.23
CA LYS A 181 6.07 10.32 13.89
C LYS A 181 6.61 11.39 12.93
N ASP A 182 7.40 11.01 11.92
CA ASP A 182 8.00 11.95 10.98
C ASP A 182 6.92 12.59 10.08
N LEU A 183 5.95 11.78 9.63
CA LEU A 183 4.80 12.27 8.86
C LEU A 183 3.81 13.04 9.74
N ASN A 184 3.64 12.63 11.00
CA ASN A 184 2.87 13.41 11.98
C ASN A 184 3.51 14.77 12.24
N HIS A 185 4.84 14.84 12.35
CA HIS A 185 5.56 16.10 12.50
C HIS A 185 5.43 16.98 11.25
N ALA A 186 5.56 16.39 10.05
CA ALA A 186 5.33 17.12 8.80
C ALA A 186 3.90 17.68 8.73
N PHE A 187 2.90 16.89 9.13
CA PHE A 187 1.51 17.32 9.21
C PHE A 187 1.30 18.41 10.27
N LYS A 188 1.94 18.28 11.44
CA LYS A 188 1.91 19.30 12.49
C LYS A 188 2.44 20.62 11.99
N ASN A 189 3.53 20.62 11.23
CA ASN A 189 4.08 21.84 10.64
C ASN A 189 3.14 22.43 9.57
N GLU A 190 2.46 21.60 8.79
CA GLU A 190 1.49 22.04 7.78
C GLU A 190 0.16 22.54 8.36
N ARG A 191 -0.31 21.96 9.47
CA ARG A 191 -1.64 22.22 10.04
C ARG A 191 -1.61 23.04 11.33
N ASN A 192 -0.44 23.20 11.93
CA ASN A 192 -0.20 23.76 13.25
C ASN A 192 -1.01 23.04 14.37
N ILE A 193 -1.15 21.72 14.28
CA ILE A 193 -1.79 20.89 15.32
C ILE A 193 -1.00 19.61 15.56
N ASP A 194 -0.98 19.13 16.80
CA ASP A 194 -0.36 17.87 17.15
C ASP A 194 -1.39 16.74 17.23
N LEU A 195 -1.27 15.73 16.37
CA LEU A 195 -2.16 14.57 16.34
C LEU A 195 -1.98 13.66 17.57
N ALA A 196 -0.81 13.69 18.24
CA ALA A 196 -0.53 12.84 19.39
C ALA A 196 -1.17 13.36 20.68
N VAL A 197 -1.32 14.68 20.81
CA VAL A 197 -1.78 15.32 22.06
C VAL A 197 -3.29 15.22 22.23
N LYS A 198 -4.08 15.40 21.17
CA LYS A 198 -5.55 15.41 21.28
C LYS A 198 -6.17 14.03 21.49
N ASN A 199 -5.56 12.97 20.97
CA ASN A 199 -6.17 11.64 21.00
C ASN A 199 -6.06 10.93 22.35
N LYS A 200 -5.07 11.27 23.20
CA LYS A 200 -4.99 10.73 24.58
C LYS A 200 -6.21 11.11 25.43
N ASN A 201 -6.80 12.29 25.18
CA ASN A 201 -7.96 12.76 25.93
C ASN A 201 -9.28 12.15 25.43
N ASN A 202 -9.39 11.84 24.13
CA ASN A 202 -10.59 11.22 23.54
C ASN A 202 -10.60 9.68 23.66
N PHE A 203 -9.46 9.05 23.89
CA PHE A 203 -9.36 7.59 24.11
C PHE A 203 -10.14 7.14 25.37
N LEU A 204 -10.28 8.03 26.36
CA LEU A 204 -11.07 7.78 27.57
C LEU A 204 -12.59 7.96 27.35
N ILE A 205 -13.02 8.71 26.33
CA ILE A 205 -14.43 9.08 26.13
C ILE A 205 -15.10 8.21 25.04
N ASN A 206 -14.36 7.77 24.01
CA ASN A 206 -14.92 7.01 22.88
C ASN A 206 -14.79 5.48 22.99
N ASN A 207 -14.46 4.95 24.18
CA ASN A 207 -14.52 3.50 24.41
C ASN A 207 -15.95 2.93 24.45
N SER A 208 -16.98 3.73 24.18
CA SER A 208 -18.32 3.25 23.84
C SER A 208 -18.49 3.03 22.33
N LYS A 209 -18.16 1.81 21.89
CA LYS A 209 -18.77 1.09 20.75
C LYS A 209 -18.58 1.70 19.35
N SER A 210 -17.40 1.48 18.78
CA SER A 210 -17.33 1.18 17.34
C SER A 210 -17.91 -0.23 17.12
N PHE A 211 -19.14 -0.28 16.59
CA PHE A 211 -19.87 -1.51 16.23
C PHE A 211 -19.02 -2.52 15.42
N PHE A 212 -18.02 -2.03 14.68
CA PHE A 212 -17.11 -2.86 13.90
C PHE A 212 -16.10 -3.66 14.74
N TYR A 213 -15.62 -3.10 15.85
CA TYR A 213 -14.67 -3.78 16.73
C TYR A 213 -15.38 -4.72 17.72
N SER A 214 -16.58 -4.39 18.21
CA SER A 214 -17.32 -5.30 19.11
C SER A 214 -17.77 -6.59 18.41
N VAL A 215 -18.02 -6.56 17.10
CA VAL A 215 -18.36 -7.75 16.31
C VAL A 215 -17.12 -8.64 16.12
N LEU A 216 -15.94 -8.06 15.91
CA LEU A 216 -14.69 -8.82 15.77
C LEU A 216 -14.18 -9.38 17.11
N ASP A 217 -14.34 -8.65 18.22
CA ASP A 217 -13.94 -9.12 19.56
C ASP A 217 -14.95 -10.09 20.21
N SER A 218 -16.25 -9.96 19.92
CA SER A 218 -17.25 -10.93 20.38
C SER A 218 -17.03 -12.31 19.74
N LEU A 219 -16.57 -12.35 18.48
CA LEU A 219 -16.24 -13.59 17.80
C LEU A 219 -14.93 -14.24 18.33
N ARG A 220 -14.04 -13.44 18.93
CA ARG A 220 -12.79 -13.93 19.54
C ARG A 220 -12.97 -14.48 20.96
N ASN A 221 -13.94 -13.98 21.71
CA ASN A 221 -14.15 -14.35 23.12
C ASN A 221 -15.14 -15.53 23.32
N ILE A 222 -15.79 -16.02 22.26
CA ILE A 222 -16.70 -17.18 22.34
C ILE A 222 -15.93 -18.52 22.36
N THR A 223 -14.63 -18.54 22.01
CA THR A 223 -13.82 -19.78 21.99
C THR A 223 -13.09 -20.09 23.30
N SER A 224 -13.31 -19.36 24.39
CA SER A 224 -12.75 -19.74 25.70
C SER A 224 -13.78 -19.65 26.83
N LYS A 225 -14.64 -20.66 26.94
CA LYS A 225 -15.23 -21.13 28.21
C LYS A 225 -16.12 -22.34 27.95
N LYS A 226 -15.71 -23.51 28.45
CA LYS A 226 -16.52 -24.38 29.31
C LYS A 226 -15.75 -25.67 29.66
N ASP A 227 -15.36 -25.77 30.92
CA ASP A 227 -15.37 -27.03 31.66
C ASP A 227 -16.68 -27.08 32.49
N MET A 228 -17.36 -28.24 32.40
CA MET A 228 -18.41 -28.94 33.20
C MET A 228 -19.14 -28.29 34.41
N PRO A 229 -20.29 -28.85 34.92
CA PRO A 229 -20.91 -30.15 34.64
C PRO A 229 -22.45 -30.17 34.40
N LEU A 230 -22.94 -31.37 34.09
CA LEU A 230 -24.33 -31.84 33.95
C LEU A 230 -25.17 -31.81 35.24
N ASN A 231 -26.49 -31.57 35.08
CA ASN A 231 -27.59 -32.19 35.82
C ASN A 231 -28.89 -31.97 35.02
N SER A 232 -29.56 -33.00 34.47
CA SER A 232 -30.64 -33.81 35.08
C SER A 232 -31.60 -32.96 35.95
N GLY A 233 -32.89 -32.81 35.73
CA GLY A 233 -33.93 -33.55 35.01
C GLY A 233 -35.11 -33.66 35.99
N SER A 234 -36.32 -33.19 35.65
CA SER A 234 -37.58 -33.63 36.27
C SER A 234 -38.81 -32.95 35.67
N ASP A 235 -39.83 -33.78 35.46
CA ASP A 235 -41.17 -33.54 34.93
C ASP A 235 -42.03 -32.60 35.77
N ILE A 236 -42.95 -31.85 35.12
CA ILE A 236 -44.26 -31.51 35.69
C ILE A 236 -45.34 -31.58 34.60
N LYS A 237 -46.36 -32.41 34.88
CA LYS A 237 -47.63 -32.60 34.17
C LYS A 237 -48.49 -31.33 34.16
N LEU A 238 -49.27 -31.11 33.11
CA LEU A 238 -50.49 -30.29 33.19
C LEU A 238 -51.67 -31.02 32.53
N ASP A 239 -52.74 -31.19 33.30
CA ASP A 239 -54.03 -31.70 32.86
C ASP A 239 -54.87 -30.61 32.15
N SER A 240 -55.80 -31.15 31.35
CA SER A 240 -56.86 -30.57 30.53
C SER A 240 -57.70 -29.42 31.11
N VAL A 241 -58.21 -28.52 30.26
CA VAL A 241 -59.58 -28.57 29.68
C VAL A 241 -59.82 -27.36 28.74
N SER A 242 -60.61 -27.64 27.71
CA SER A 242 -61.08 -26.91 26.53
C SER A 242 -61.58 -25.47 26.68
N SER A 243 -61.40 -24.67 25.63
CA SER A 243 -62.52 -24.16 24.81
C SER A 243 -62.09 -23.32 23.59
N ILE A 244 -62.57 -23.77 22.41
CA ILE A 244 -63.02 -22.98 21.23
C ILE A 244 -61.95 -22.32 20.33
N ILE A 245 -61.79 -22.89 19.12
CA ILE A 245 -61.12 -22.34 17.93
C ILE A 245 -62.20 -21.67 17.05
N PRO A 246 -61.88 -20.67 16.19
CA PRO A 246 -61.64 -21.05 14.80
C PRO A 246 -60.52 -20.25 14.08
N ALA A 247 -59.71 -21.03 13.35
CA ALA A 247 -58.99 -20.71 12.10
C ALA A 247 -57.90 -19.62 12.11
N GLU A 248 -56.68 -20.04 12.45
CA GLU A 248 -55.46 -19.38 11.94
C GLU A 248 -54.60 -20.39 11.15
N LYS A 249 -54.24 -19.97 9.93
CA LYS A 249 -53.34 -20.68 9.03
C LYS A 249 -52.00 -20.90 9.72
N THR A 250 -51.53 -22.13 9.72
CA THR A 250 -50.17 -22.52 10.13
C THR A 250 -49.13 -21.75 9.33
N ASN A 251 -48.54 -20.73 9.95
CA ASN A 251 -47.24 -20.17 9.54
C ASN A 251 -46.15 -21.02 10.20
N THR A 252 -45.61 -21.98 9.46
CA THR A 252 -44.29 -22.54 9.75
C THR A 252 -43.24 -21.45 9.55
N SER A 253 -42.79 -20.83 10.64
CA SER A 253 -41.61 -19.95 10.63
C SER A 253 -40.36 -20.82 10.46
N SER A 254 -39.95 -21.05 9.22
CA SER A 254 -38.61 -21.52 8.91
C SER A 254 -37.63 -20.42 9.26
N ILE A 255 -36.74 -20.70 10.22
CA ILE A 255 -35.57 -19.87 10.51
C ILE A 255 -34.65 -19.95 9.29
N ASN A 256 -34.72 -18.92 8.44
CA ASN A 256 -33.86 -18.75 7.27
C ASN A 256 -32.52 -18.16 7.72
N ASP A 257 -31.69 -18.97 8.39
CA ASP A 257 -30.28 -18.62 8.61
C ASP A 257 -29.49 -18.88 7.32
N ASN A 258 -29.64 -17.96 6.37
CA ASN A 258 -28.83 -17.87 5.14
C ASN A 258 -27.46 -17.22 5.42
N THR A 259 -26.82 -17.55 6.54
CA THR A 259 -25.49 -17.06 6.84
C THR A 259 -24.53 -17.72 5.85
N ILE A 260 -23.91 -16.91 4.99
CA ILE A 260 -22.95 -17.41 4.00
C ILE A 260 -21.66 -17.76 4.73
N ILE A 261 -21.31 -19.04 4.79
CA ILE A 261 -20.10 -19.54 5.46
C ILE A 261 -19.05 -19.81 4.37
N ARG A 262 -17.84 -19.28 4.58
CA ARG A 262 -16.67 -19.55 3.71
C ARG A 262 -15.84 -20.66 4.36
N PRO A 263 -15.43 -21.71 3.61
CA PRO A 263 -14.57 -22.76 4.13
C PRO A 263 -13.13 -22.26 4.33
N ASP A 264 -12.41 -22.91 5.24
CA ASP A 264 -10.99 -22.61 5.52
C ASP A 264 -10.05 -23.13 4.42
N VAL A 265 -10.49 -24.12 3.63
CA VAL A 265 -9.70 -24.74 2.55
C VAL A 265 -10.29 -24.40 1.18
N ILE A 266 -9.50 -23.74 0.34
CA ILE A 266 -9.88 -23.35 -1.02
C ILE A 266 -9.64 -24.53 -1.99
N PHE A 267 -10.57 -24.76 -2.91
CA PHE A 267 -10.46 -25.77 -3.95
C PHE A 267 -9.30 -25.44 -4.93
N ASP A 268 -8.43 -26.41 -5.24
CA ASP A 268 -7.35 -26.20 -6.21
C ASP A 268 -7.86 -26.30 -7.66
N LEU A 269 -8.42 -25.19 -8.14
CA LEU A 269 -8.98 -25.10 -9.49
C LEU A 269 -7.92 -25.29 -10.58
N ASN A 270 -6.68 -24.83 -10.35
CA ASN A 270 -5.64 -24.89 -11.37
C ASN A 270 -5.22 -26.34 -11.61
N ASN A 271 -4.93 -27.10 -10.54
CA ASN A 271 -4.56 -28.50 -10.68
C ASN A 271 -5.72 -29.33 -11.26
N TRP A 272 -6.95 -29.06 -10.81
CA TRP A 272 -8.12 -29.74 -11.34
C TRP A 272 -8.29 -29.51 -12.84
N VAL A 273 -8.14 -28.27 -13.32
CA VAL A 273 -8.23 -27.94 -14.76
C VAL A 273 -7.17 -28.69 -15.57
N LEU A 274 -5.95 -28.81 -15.07
CA LEU A 274 -4.88 -29.53 -15.77
C LEU A 274 -5.19 -31.01 -15.96
N GLU A 275 -5.62 -31.66 -14.89
CA GLU A 275 -5.86 -33.11 -14.86
C GLU A 275 -7.19 -33.50 -15.52
N ASN A 276 -8.22 -32.65 -15.41
CA ASN A 276 -9.60 -33.05 -15.70
C ASN A 276 -10.27 -32.27 -16.83
N TRP A 277 -9.84 -31.05 -17.16
CA TRP A 277 -10.54 -30.23 -18.15
C TRP A 277 -10.12 -30.62 -19.58
N LYS A 278 -11.04 -31.13 -20.39
CA LYS A 278 -10.83 -31.41 -21.82
C LYS A 278 -11.53 -30.39 -22.70
N ASN A 279 -12.76 -30.02 -22.35
CA ASN A 279 -13.54 -29.02 -23.08
C ASN A 279 -14.74 -28.56 -22.25
N LYS A 280 -15.59 -27.73 -22.86
CA LYS A 280 -16.83 -27.18 -22.26
C LYS A 280 -17.74 -28.23 -21.61
N SER A 281 -17.75 -29.49 -22.07
CA SER A 281 -18.59 -30.54 -21.48
C SER A 281 -18.22 -30.88 -20.04
N ASP A 282 -16.97 -30.64 -19.62
CA ASP A 282 -16.47 -30.91 -18.27
C ASP A 282 -16.92 -29.87 -17.24
N TYR A 283 -17.57 -28.77 -17.67
CA TYR A 283 -18.03 -27.70 -16.78
C TYR A 283 -18.97 -28.23 -15.68
N ASN A 284 -19.85 -29.17 -16.01
CA ASN A 284 -20.74 -29.77 -15.02
C ASN A 284 -19.98 -30.61 -13.99
N LYS A 285 -18.95 -31.35 -14.42
CA LYS A 285 -18.08 -32.13 -13.53
C LYS A 285 -17.33 -31.20 -12.58
N MET A 286 -16.73 -30.12 -13.10
CA MET A 286 -16.05 -29.08 -12.32
C MET A 286 -16.99 -28.45 -11.29
N LYS A 287 -18.19 -28.04 -11.71
CA LYS A 287 -19.22 -27.45 -10.84
C LYS A 287 -19.53 -28.38 -9.66
N THR A 288 -19.75 -29.67 -9.94
CA THR A 288 -20.08 -30.65 -8.90
C THR A 288 -18.92 -30.82 -7.92
N GLN A 289 -17.68 -30.89 -8.41
CA GLN A 289 -16.50 -31.03 -7.55
C GLN A 289 -16.26 -29.81 -6.66
N ILE A 290 -16.37 -28.59 -7.21
CA ILE A 290 -16.24 -27.35 -6.42
C ILE A 290 -17.32 -27.27 -5.35
N LEU A 291 -18.58 -27.56 -5.70
CA LEU A 291 -19.69 -27.49 -4.74
C LEU A 291 -19.62 -28.60 -3.68
N ARG A 292 -19.14 -29.78 -4.04
CA ARG A 292 -18.88 -30.87 -3.10
C ARG A 292 -17.78 -30.48 -2.12
N HIS A 293 -16.64 -29.99 -2.62
CA HIS A 293 -15.54 -29.47 -1.80
C HIS A 293 -16.01 -28.36 -0.85
N GLU A 294 -16.80 -27.41 -1.35
CA GLU A 294 -17.38 -26.34 -0.53
C GLU A 294 -18.19 -26.92 0.63
N LYS A 295 -19.09 -27.87 0.36
CA LYS A 295 -19.95 -28.50 1.36
C LYS A 295 -19.15 -29.33 2.37
N ASP A 296 -18.19 -30.12 1.88
CA ASP A 296 -17.36 -31.00 2.70
C ASP A 296 -16.45 -30.20 3.66
N ASN A 297 -16.18 -28.92 3.35
CA ASN A 297 -15.42 -27.99 4.20
C ASN A 297 -16.30 -26.97 4.94
N GLY A 298 -17.60 -27.26 5.12
CA GLY A 298 -18.52 -26.42 5.91
C GLY A 298 -18.99 -25.13 5.24
N GLY A 299 -18.64 -24.92 3.97
CA GLY A 299 -19.11 -23.81 3.16
C GLY A 299 -20.49 -24.05 2.56
N ASN A 300 -21.18 -22.97 2.21
CA ASN A 300 -22.50 -23.02 1.55
C ASN A 300 -22.62 -22.03 0.37
N ARG A 301 -21.48 -21.53 -0.13
CA ARG A 301 -21.49 -20.52 -1.20
C ARG A 301 -21.98 -21.12 -2.52
N LYS A 302 -22.73 -20.32 -3.28
CA LYS A 302 -23.10 -20.65 -4.67
C LYS A 302 -21.85 -20.65 -5.56
N LEU A 303 -21.79 -21.53 -6.56
CA LEU A 303 -20.65 -21.63 -7.50
C LEU A 303 -20.17 -20.27 -8.03
N ARG A 304 -21.09 -19.40 -8.45
CA ARG A 304 -20.73 -18.07 -8.98
C ARG A 304 -20.01 -17.19 -7.97
N THR A 305 -20.33 -17.32 -6.69
CA THR A 305 -19.64 -16.62 -5.60
C THR A 305 -18.25 -17.21 -5.39
N ILE A 306 -18.11 -18.54 -5.35
CA ILE A 306 -16.81 -19.22 -5.26
C ILE A 306 -15.89 -18.82 -6.42
N LEU A 307 -16.39 -18.91 -7.66
CA LEU A 307 -15.65 -18.55 -8.87
C LEU A 307 -15.13 -17.10 -8.84
N LYS A 308 -15.91 -16.16 -8.31
CA LYS A 308 -15.51 -14.76 -8.21
C LYS A 308 -14.52 -14.53 -7.08
N ASP A 309 -14.84 -15.02 -5.88
CA ASP A 309 -14.16 -14.59 -4.66
C ASP A 309 -12.85 -15.39 -4.43
N ASP A 310 -12.76 -16.61 -4.94
CA ASP A 310 -11.57 -17.46 -4.80
C ASP A 310 -10.69 -17.52 -6.06
N PHE A 311 -11.26 -17.26 -7.25
CA PHE A 311 -10.56 -17.43 -8.53
C PHE A 311 -10.64 -16.22 -9.47
N ASP A 312 -11.19 -15.09 -9.02
CA ASP A 312 -11.34 -13.85 -9.79
C ASP A 312 -12.15 -14.00 -11.12
N ILE A 313 -12.98 -15.04 -11.25
CA ILE A 313 -13.83 -15.28 -12.43
C ILE A 313 -15.18 -14.53 -12.26
N PRO A 314 -15.49 -13.53 -13.08
CA PRO A 314 -16.69 -12.71 -12.91
C PRO A 314 -18.01 -13.50 -12.98
N LYS A 315 -18.96 -13.17 -12.09
CA LYS A 315 -20.30 -13.80 -12.05
C LYS A 315 -21.08 -13.69 -13.36
N SER A 316 -20.80 -12.63 -14.14
CA SER A 316 -21.45 -12.35 -15.43
C SER A 316 -20.93 -13.18 -16.60
N TRP A 317 -19.86 -13.96 -16.44
CA TRP A 317 -19.32 -14.74 -17.55
C TRP A 317 -20.26 -15.89 -17.94
N SER A 318 -20.52 -16.02 -19.24
CA SER A 318 -21.20 -17.19 -19.78
C SER A 318 -20.33 -18.44 -19.65
N VAL A 319 -20.94 -19.63 -19.67
CA VAL A 319 -20.18 -20.89 -19.66
C VAL A 319 -19.19 -20.95 -20.82
N LYS A 320 -19.56 -20.44 -22.01
CA LYS A 320 -18.66 -20.35 -23.17
C LYS A 320 -17.40 -19.54 -22.85
N LYS A 321 -17.54 -18.42 -22.14
CA LYS A 321 -16.41 -17.56 -21.78
C LYS A 321 -15.53 -18.20 -20.70
N ILE A 322 -16.13 -18.87 -19.72
CA ILE A 322 -15.40 -19.64 -18.70
C ILE A 322 -14.60 -20.78 -19.36
N SER A 323 -15.21 -21.52 -20.29
CA SER A 323 -14.52 -22.58 -21.02
C SER A 323 -13.31 -22.05 -21.80
N SER A 324 -13.48 -20.96 -22.55
CA SER A 324 -12.36 -20.32 -23.26
C SER A 324 -11.23 -19.94 -22.31
N TYR A 325 -11.57 -19.38 -21.14
CA TYR A 325 -10.58 -19.03 -20.13
C TYR A 325 -9.79 -20.24 -19.61
N PHE A 326 -10.44 -21.39 -19.42
CA PHE A 326 -9.76 -22.61 -18.98
C PHE A 326 -8.91 -23.25 -20.07
N GLU A 327 -9.31 -23.19 -21.34
CA GLU A 327 -8.44 -23.61 -22.45
C GLU A 327 -7.17 -22.73 -22.52
N ASP A 328 -7.34 -21.41 -22.36
CA ASP A 328 -6.21 -20.47 -22.33
C ASP A 328 -5.30 -20.75 -21.12
N LEU A 329 -5.89 -21.00 -19.95
CA LEU A 329 -5.17 -21.32 -18.71
C LEU A 329 -4.38 -22.63 -18.87
N LYS A 330 -5.00 -23.68 -19.39
CA LYS A 330 -4.37 -24.97 -19.65
C LYS A 330 -3.22 -24.83 -20.64
N THR A 331 -3.41 -24.07 -21.73
CA THR A 331 -2.38 -23.79 -22.73
C THR A 331 -1.21 -23.02 -22.13
N LYS A 332 -1.47 -22.01 -21.28
CA LYS A 332 -0.42 -21.25 -20.57
C LYS A 332 0.40 -22.12 -19.63
N ILE A 333 -0.25 -23.02 -18.90
CA ILE A 333 0.43 -23.92 -17.97
C ILE A 333 1.22 -24.99 -18.73
N GLN A 334 0.65 -25.59 -19.78
CA GLN A 334 1.35 -26.59 -20.61
C GLN A 334 2.52 -25.98 -21.41
N SER A 335 2.36 -24.76 -21.92
CA SER A 335 3.43 -24.05 -22.63
C SER A 335 4.57 -23.61 -21.70
N SER A 336 4.31 -23.48 -20.39
CA SER A 336 5.36 -23.31 -19.39
C SER A 336 6.03 -24.64 -19.00
N THR A 337 5.48 -25.80 -19.39
CA THR A 337 6.08 -27.13 -19.12
C THR A 337 6.89 -27.72 -20.28
N VAL A 338 6.76 -27.24 -21.53
CA VAL A 338 7.25 -27.97 -22.75
C VAL A 338 8.33 -27.23 -23.58
N LYS A 339 8.93 -26.13 -23.12
CA LYS A 339 10.08 -25.52 -23.84
C LYS A 339 11.41 -25.70 -23.08
N THR A 340 12.21 -26.66 -23.55
CA THR A 340 13.69 -26.73 -23.65
C THR A 340 14.53 -26.48 -22.37
N PRO A 341 15.60 -27.27 -22.10
CA PRO A 341 16.30 -27.28 -20.81
C PRO A 341 17.02 -25.96 -20.51
N ILE A 342 17.14 -25.67 -19.21
CA ILE A 342 17.71 -24.48 -18.57
C ILE A 342 16.74 -23.29 -18.47
N ASN A 343 15.80 -23.37 -17.54
CA ASN A 343 15.93 -22.61 -16.29
C ASN A 343 14.88 -23.07 -15.28
N THR A 344 15.39 -23.77 -14.28
CA THR A 344 14.75 -24.28 -13.09
C THR A 344 13.91 -23.20 -12.42
N VAL A 345 12.60 -23.45 -12.25
CA VAL A 345 11.85 -22.84 -11.15
C VAL A 345 12.38 -23.50 -9.89
N GLN A 346 13.30 -22.79 -9.24
CA GLN A 346 13.84 -23.13 -7.93
C GLN A 346 12.68 -23.27 -6.94
N GLU A 347 12.44 -24.50 -6.48
CA GLU A 347 12.23 -24.73 -5.05
C GLU A 347 13.25 -23.89 -4.28
N LYS A 348 12.87 -23.29 -3.15
CA LYS A 348 13.75 -22.44 -2.33
C LYS A 348 14.98 -23.23 -1.85
N GLU A 349 15.96 -23.41 -2.72
CA GLU A 349 17.34 -23.59 -2.34
C GLU A 349 17.76 -22.32 -1.58
N PRO A 350 18.65 -22.46 -0.58
CA PRO A 350 19.16 -21.31 0.16
C PRO A 350 19.61 -20.22 -0.82
N ASN A 351 19.38 -18.95 -0.48
CA ASN A 351 19.83 -17.79 -1.26
C ASN A 351 21.38 -17.81 -1.36
N VAL A 352 21.93 -18.65 -2.24
CA VAL A 352 23.36 -18.74 -2.48
C VAL A 352 23.77 -17.44 -3.15
N ILE A 353 24.69 -16.73 -2.50
CA ILE A 353 25.26 -15.51 -3.07
C ILE A 353 26.01 -15.93 -4.34
N PRO A 354 25.74 -15.32 -5.50
CA PRO A 354 26.50 -15.58 -6.73
C PRO A 354 28.00 -15.39 -6.50
N SER A 355 28.85 -15.94 -7.37
CA SER A 355 30.28 -15.65 -7.31
C SER A 355 30.56 -14.14 -7.35
N ARG A 356 31.75 -13.74 -6.90
CA ARG A 356 32.16 -12.32 -6.88
C ARG A 356 31.93 -11.64 -8.22
N ASP A 357 32.36 -12.28 -9.31
CA ASP A 357 32.30 -11.72 -10.65
C ASP A 357 30.86 -11.66 -11.17
N GLU A 358 30.06 -12.70 -10.95
CA GLU A 358 28.63 -12.69 -11.28
C GLU A 358 27.89 -11.58 -10.54
N LEU A 359 28.19 -11.38 -9.26
CA LEU A 359 27.55 -10.34 -8.48
C LEU A 359 27.95 -8.94 -8.97
N LYS A 360 29.22 -8.72 -9.34
CA LYS A 360 29.67 -7.46 -9.99
C LYS A 360 28.88 -7.19 -11.28
N VAL A 361 28.74 -8.19 -12.15
CA VAL A 361 27.94 -8.10 -13.40
C VAL A 361 26.48 -7.76 -13.11
N ILE A 362 25.86 -8.40 -12.11
CA ILE A 362 24.48 -8.12 -11.70
C ILE A 362 24.33 -6.67 -11.22
N LEU A 363 25.28 -6.18 -10.41
CA LEU A 363 25.26 -4.81 -9.90
C LEU A 363 25.43 -3.79 -11.03
N ALA A 364 26.40 -4.00 -11.91
CA ALA A 364 26.63 -3.16 -13.09
C ALA A 364 25.36 -3.09 -13.95
N LYS A 365 24.77 -4.23 -14.30
CA LYS A 365 23.51 -4.30 -15.06
C LYS A 365 22.36 -3.57 -14.38
N ASN A 366 22.24 -3.65 -13.05
CA ASN A 366 21.21 -2.95 -12.30
C ASN A 366 21.39 -1.43 -12.30
N ILE A 367 22.62 -0.94 -12.34
CA ILE A 367 22.95 0.48 -12.53
C ILE A 367 22.63 0.90 -13.96
N THR A 368 23.15 0.18 -14.96
CA THR A 368 22.98 0.51 -16.40
C THR A 368 21.52 0.54 -16.81
N LYS A 369 20.71 -0.41 -16.34
CA LYS A 369 19.26 -0.45 -16.59
C LYS A 369 18.53 0.83 -16.14
N ARG A 370 19.11 1.58 -15.20
CA ARG A 370 18.53 2.84 -14.68
C ARG A 370 19.04 4.08 -15.39
N ILE A 371 20.17 4.03 -16.09
CA ILE A 371 20.73 5.18 -16.85
C ILE A 371 19.70 5.71 -17.86
N GLY A 372 18.97 4.82 -18.52
CA GLY A 372 17.96 5.19 -19.51
C GLY A 372 16.72 5.92 -18.96
N ALA A 373 16.56 6.03 -17.64
CA ALA A 373 15.43 6.78 -17.07
C ALA A 373 15.73 8.29 -17.03
N ASN A 374 14.73 9.12 -17.31
CA ASN A 374 14.88 10.58 -17.32
C ASN A 374 15.41 11.15 -15.99
N THR A 375 15.15 10.43 -14.89
CA THR A 375 15.55 10.78 -13.53
C THR A 375 17.07 10.75 -13.31
N TYR A 376 17.85 10.04 -14.13
CA TYR A 376 19.29 9.83 -13.95
C TYR A 376 20.15 10.42 -15.08
N LYS A 377 19.57 11.23 -15.96
CA LYS A 377 20.29 11.91 -17.06
C LYS A 377 21.47 12.73 -16.57
N ASP A 378 21.34 13.35 -15.39
CA ASP A 378 22.38 14.16 -14.74
C ASP A 378 23.29 13.33 -13.80
N GLY A 379 23.31 12.00 -13.96
CA GLY A 379 24.09 11.07 -13.13
C GLY A 379 23.45 10.72 -11.78
N PHE A 380 24.07 9.74 -11.13
CA PHE A 380 23.61 9.17 -9.85
C PHE A 380 24.26 9.87 -8.67
N LYS A 381 23.51 10.08 -7.59
CA LYS A 381 24.07 10.35 -6.26
C LYS A 381 24.56 9.05 -5.62
N ILE A 382 25.55 9.13 -4.74
CA ILE A 382 26.07 7.95 -4.04
C ILE A 382 24.97 7.22 -3.24
N SER A 383 24.04 7.95 -2.63
CA SER A 383 22.90 7.39 -1.91
C SER A 383 21.95 6.57 -2.80
N GLN A 384 21.82 6.94 -4.09
CA GLN A 384 21.02 6.19 -5.06
C GLN A 384 21.72 4.88 -5.45
N ILE A 385 23.04 4.88 -5.55
CA ILE A 385 23.87 3.69 -5.79
C ILE A 385 23.81 2.76 -4.57
N ALA A 386 23.96 3.32 -3.37
CA ALA A 386 23.83 2.58 -2.12
C ALA A 386 22.47 1.88 -2.00
N TYR A 387 21.41 2.52 -2.47
CA TYR A 387 20.10 1.88 -2.55
C TYR A 387 20.09 0.65 -3.47
N ILE A 388 20.69 0.72 -4.67
CA ILE A 388 20.79 -0.42 -5.59
C ILE A 388 21.55 -1.58 -4.93
N PHE A 389 22.65 -1.28 -4.23
CA PHE A 389 23.44 -2.28 -3.51
C PHE A 389 22.65 -2.90 -2.36
N LYS A 390 21.89 -2.09 -1.61
CA LYS A 390 21.00 -2.55 -0.54
C LYS A 390 19.98 -3.57 -1.05
N GLN A 391 19.37 -3.34 -2.21
CA GLN A 391 18.41 -4.28 -2.79
C GLN A 391 19.05 -5.64 -3.09
N SER A 392 20.29 -5.64 -3.58
CA SER A 392 21.02 -6.87 -3.86
C SER A 392 21.41 -7.57 -2.56
N LYS A 393 21.89 -6.83 -1.56
CA LYS A 393 22.18 -7.32 -0.22
C LYS A 393 20.96 -7.99 0.43
N GLU A 394 19.79 -7.37 0.34
CA GLU A 394 18.53 -7.89 0.89
C GLU A 394 18.03 -9.12 0.15
N LYS A 395 18.19 -9.17 -1.18
CA LYS A 395 17.85 -10.35 -1.99
C LYS A 395 18.59 -11.60 -1.53
N TYR A 396 19.85 -11.46 -1.10
CA TYR A 396 20.67 -12.58 -0.63
C TYR A 396 20.76 -12.68 0.90
N GLU A 397 19.93 -11.91 1.63
CA GLU A 397 19.84 -11.94 3.10
C GLU A 397 21.18 -11.79 3.83
N VAL A 398 22.11 -10.98 3.30
CA VAL A 398 23.44 -10.76 3.89
C VAL A 398 23.57 -9.44 4.65
N SER A 399 24.53 -9.37 5.57
CA SER A 399 24.94 -8.10 6.19
C SER A 399 25.75 -7.25 5.21
N TRP A 400 25.87 -5.94 5.47
CA TRP A 400 26.71 -5.06 4.64
C TRP A 400 28.15 -5.52 4.62
N ASN A 401 28.70 -5.86 5.78
CA ASN A 401 30.08 -6.35 5.89
C ASN A 401 30.31 -7.59 5.01
N LYS A 402 29.40 -8.58 5.09
CA LYS A 402 29.50 -9.80 4.27
C LYS A 402 29.34 -9.48 2.78
N PHE A 403 28.41 -8.60 2.42
CA PHE A 403 28.18 -8.18 1.04
C PHE A 403 29.40 -7.50 0.41
N PHE A 404 30.01 -6.53 1.10
CA PHE A 404 31.19 -5.83 0.58
C PHE A 404 32.43 -6.73 0.57
N THR A 405 32.64 -7.52 1.63
CA THR A 405 33.78 -8.47 1.68
C THR A 405 33.70 -9.48 0.55
N HIS A 406 32.50 -9.98 0.22
CA HIS A 406 32.27 -10.88 -0.91
C HIS A 406 32.65 -10.25 -2.25
N LEU A 407 32.51 -8.93 -2.37
CA LEU A 407 32.89 -8.16 -3.56
C LEU A 407 34.36 -7.71 -3.55
N GLY A 408 35.12 -8.05 -2.51
CA GLY A 408 36.53 -7.68 -2.34
C GLY A 408 36.74 -6.26 -1.80
N VAL A 409 35.71 -5.64 -1.22
CA VAL A 409 35.78 -4.29 -0.66
C VAL A 409 35.69 -4.39 0.87
N LYS A 410 36.68 -3.81 1.57
CA LYS A 410 36.65 -3.72 3.03
C LYS A 410 35.55 -2.74 3.46
N TYR A 411 34.65 -3.20 4.33
CA TYR A 411 33.62 -2.33 4.90
C TYR A 411 34.23 -1.27 5.82
N GLU A 412 33.81 -0.02 5.66
CA GLU A 412 34.14 1.10 6.53
C GLU A 412 32.90 1.50 7.36
N GLU A 413 33.08 2.36 8.37
CA GLU A 413 31.95 2.83 9.21
C GLU A 413 30.85 3.54 8.39
N ASN A 414 31.20 4.09 7.22
CA ASN A 414 30.27 4.76 6.32
C ASN A 414 29.94 3.91 5.08
N VAL A 415 28.65 3.59 4.92
CA VAL A 415 28.12 2.83 3.77
C VAL A 415 28.33 3.58 2.46
N GLU A 416 28.20 4.90 2.42
CA GLU A 416 28.37 5.68 1.19
C GLU A 416 29.81 5.65 0.70
N THR A 417 30.78 5.81 1.60
CA THR A 417 32.21 5.71 1.27
C THR A 417 32.54 4.31 0.75
N THR A 418 32.02 3.27 1.39
CA THR A 418 32.22 1.89 0.95
C THR A 418 31.54 1.63 -0.41
N CYS A 419 30.34 2.17 -0.63
CA CYS A 419 29.66 2.11 -1.92
C CYS A 419 30.48 2.80 -3.02
N LYS A 420 31.15 3.92 -2.73
CA LYS A 420 31.99 4.62 -3.71
C LYS A 420 33.17 3.74 -4.13
N LYS A 421 33.82 3.07 -3.18
CA LYS A 421 34.91 2.11 -3.46
C LYS A 421 34.42 0.92 -4.29
N LEU A 422 33.28 0.35 -3.91
CA LEU A 422 32.68 -0.74 -4.67
C LEU A 422 32.28 -0.30 -6.09
N LEU A 423 31.88 0.95 -6.27
CA LEU A 423 31.54 1.46 -7.60
C LEU A 423 32.75 1.41 -8.56
N LEU A 424 33.94 1.78 -8.08
CA LEU A 424 35.19 1.72 -8.84
C LEU A 424 35.65 0.28 -9.15
N GLU A 425 35.13 -0.69 -8.41
CA GLU A 425 35.37 -2.11 -8.62
C GLU A 425 34.41 -2.73 -9.63
N LEU A 426 33.36 -2.01 -10.05
CA LEU A 426 32.50 -2.43 -11.15
C LEU A 426 33.18 -2.03 -12.46
N ASP A 427 33.17 -2.92 -13.45
CA ASP A 427 33.68 -2.65 -14.80
C ASP A 427 32.74 -1.68 -15.56
N LEU A 428 32.59 -0.46 -15.02
CA LEU A 428 31.79 0.63 -15.54
C LEU A 428 32.69 1.83 -15.80
N THR A 429 32.48 2.50 -16.93
CA THR A 429 33.12 3.79 -17.19
C THR A 429 32.40 4.87 -16.38
N ILE A 430 33.10 5.45 -15.39
CA ILE A 430 32.52 6.41 -14.43
C ILE A 430 33.13 7.78 -14.64
N GLU A 431 32.27 8.78 -14.87
CA GLU A 431 32.65 10.19 -14.86
C GLU A 431 32.11 10.87 -13.60
N GLU A 432 33.02 11.41 -12.79
CA GLU A 432 32.68 12.22 -11.63
C GLU A 432 32.37 13.66 -12.06
N SER A 433 31.18 14.17 -11.73
CA SER A 433 30.79 15.56 -11.97
C SER A 433 30.11 16.19 -10.75
N LEU A 434 30.03 17.51 -10.71
CA LEU A 434 29.25 18.22 -9.71
C LEU A 434 27.94 18.70 -10.34
N ASP A 435 26.83 18.53 -9.63
CA ASP A 435 25.57 19.12 -10.06
C ASP A 435 25.55 20.64 -9.83
N LYS A 436 24.48 21.31 -10.27
CA LYS A 436 24.30 22.77 -10.13
C LYS A 436 24.33 23.27 -8.68
N ASN A 437 24.23 22.37 -7.70
CA ASN A 437 24.27 22.67 -6.27
C ASN A 437 25.62 22.32 -5.63
N GLY A 438 26.59 21.81 -6.41
CA GLY A 438 27.87 21.33 -5.91
C GLY A 438 27.83 19.91 -5.33
N ASP A 439 26.74 19.14 -5.54
CA ASP A 439 26.69 17.76 -5.07
C ASP A 439 27.42 16.84 -6.07
N GLN A 440 28.20 15.89 -5.55
CA GLN A 440 28.87 14.89 -6.37
C GLN A 440 27.88 13.96 -7.08
N LYS A 441 28.08 13.79 -8.38
CA LYS A 441 27.36 12.90 -9.29
C LYS A 441 28.32 11.94 -9.98
N TYR A 442 27.79 10.78 -10.32
CA TYR A 442 28.48 9.72 -11.05
C TYR A 442 27.69 9.47 -12.34
N LEU A 443 28.25 9.85 -13.47
CA LEU A 443 27.74 9.53 -14.79
C LEU A 443 28.36 8.21 -15.24
N PHE A 444 27.56 7.42 -15.93
CA PHE A 444 27.97 6.12 -16.46
C PHE A 444 27.78 6.15 -17.97
N SER A 445 28.81 5.80 -18.71
CA SER A 445 28.72 5.53 -20.14
C SER A 445 28.70 4.03 -20.37
N GLU A 446 28.01 3.59 -21.43
CA GLU A 446 28.13 2.21 -21.88
C GLU A 446 29.58 2.00 -22.32
N SER A 447 30.26 1.04 -21.71
CA SER A 447 31.55 0.58 -22.18
C SER A 447 31.35 0.04 -23.60
N ASN A 448 31.99 0.67 -24.59
CA ASN A 448 31.93 0.25 -26.00
C ASN A 448 32.33 -1.21 -26.19
#